data_AF-A0A924S4V2-F1
#
_entry.id   AF-A0A924S4V2-F1
#
_cell.length_a   1.000
_cell.length_b   1.000
_cell.length_c   1.000
_cell.angle_alpha   90.00
_cell.angle_beta   90.00
_cell.angle_gamma   90.00
#
_symmetry.space_group_name_H-M   'P 1'
#
loop_
_entity.id
_entity.type
_entity.pdbx_description
1 polymer ?
#
loop_
_entity_poly.entity_id
_entity_poly.type
_entity_poly.pdbx_seq_one_letter_code
_entity_poly.pdbx_strand_id
1 'polypeptide(L)'
;AAREKAIPAAKADGTARALALRAAKAKLDAASKAVDDFKMADVSALVNQQANLQAITYRHADLTSDIVNRTNEVARIKAAANVKLTEPNPWDHAVNGKRTEVMRNADQLLVVEPGVKAAQAGYDLLTDAVKVFGPAGVRAHVLDTVTPYLNERTRDYLGALADGNIHATWSTLSKTAKGELKEKFNIEVVNDKGADSFAGMSGGEKRKARLATSLALQDLVASRATKPIGLWIGDEIDHALDDAGLERLMGVLERKARDRGTVLVISHNALDQWCSEIITVTKNGGKASVTGAVAHGI
;
A
#
# COMPACT_ATOMS: atom_id res chain seq x y z
N ALA A 1 168.09 12.11 -21.95
CA ALA A 1 167.52 10.97 -21.20
C ALA A 1 166.04 11.14 -20.77
N ALA A 2 165.23 12.03 -21.38
CA ALA A 2 163.83 12.26 -20.94
C ALA A 2 162.75 11.81 -21.95
N ARG A 3 163.12 11.13 -23.05
CA ARG A 3 162.19 10.76 -24.13
C ARG A 3 161.68 9.31 -24.09
N GLU A 4 162.15 8.45 -23.18
CA GLU A 4 161.94 6.99 -23.26
C GLU A 4 160.86 6.41 -22.32
N LYS A 5 160.15 7.21 -21.50
CA LYS A 5 159.20 6.66 -20.50
C LYS A 5 157.72 7.10 -20.55
N ALA A 6 157.28 8.06 -21.37
CA ALA A 6 155.90 8.56 -21.29
C ALA A 6 154.92 8.06 -22.39
N ILE A 7 155.43 7.55 -23.52
CA ILE A 7 154.60 6.99 -24.61
C ILE A 7 153.73 5.79 -24.17
N PRO A 8 154.17 4.89 -23.25
CA PRO A 8 153.34 3.79 -22.76
C PRO A 8 152.15 4.25 -21.90
N ALA A 9 152.31 5.34 -21.12
CA ALA A 9 151.28 5.85 -20.21
C ALA A 9 150.08 6.46 -20.96
N ALA A 10 150.33 7.16 -22.07
CA ALA A 10 149.27 7.71 -22.92
C ALA A 10 148.44 6.63 -23.64
N LYS A 11 149.06 5.48 -23.96
CA LYS A 11 148.38 4.34 -24.60
C LYS A 11 147.42 3.63 -23.65
N ALA A 12 147.78 3.50 -22.37
CA ALA A 12 146.94 2.89 -21.33
C ALA A 12 145.73 3.77 -20.95
N ASP A 13 145.90 5.10 -20.93
CA ASP A 13 144.81 6.05 -20.70
C ASP A 13 143.81 6.09 -21.88
N GLY A 14 144.33 5.96 -23.11
CA GLY A 14 143.52 5.86 -24.33
C GLY A 14 142.65 4.61 -24.40
N THR A 15 143.18 3.44 -24.02
CA THR A 15 142.41 2.19 -23.99
C THR A 15 141.35 2.18 -22.88
N ALA A 16 141.63 2.76 -21.71
CA ALA A 16 140.66 2.90 -20.63
C ALA A 16 139.47 3.80 -21.05
N ARG A 17 139.74 4.94 -21.72
CA ARG A 17 138.68 5.83 -22.24
C ARG A 17 137.86 5.20 -23.36
N ALA A 18 138.48 4.40 -24.23
CA ALA A 18 137.77 3.66 -25.28
C ALA A 18 136.83 2.58 -24.71
N LEU A 19 137.24 1.90 -23.62
CA LEU A 19 136.41 0.91 -22.94
C LEU A 19 135.21 1.58 -22.24
N ALA A 20 135.44 2.72 -21.57
CA ALA A 20 134.39 3.52 -20.94
C ALA A 20 133.36 4.05 -21.95
N LEU A 21 133.81 4.48 -23.14
CA LEU A 21 132.93 4.93 -24.22
C LEU A 21 132.06 3.78 -24.77
N ARG A 22 132.63 2.57 -24.89
CA ARG A 22 131.88 1.37 -25.32
C ARG A 22 130.80 0.99 -24.30
N ALA A 23 131.13 1.03 -23.01
CA ALA A 23 130.18 0.77 -21.93
C ALA A 23 129.06 1.83 -21.87
N ALA A 24 129.40 3.10 -22.12
CA ALA A 24 128.42 4.18 -22.19
C ALA A 24 127.47 4.04 -23.39
N LYS A 25 127.99 3.65 -24.58
CA LYS A 25 127.17 3.36 -25.76
C LYS A 25 126.22 2.19 -25.53
N ALA A 26 126.69 1.10 -24.91
CA ALA A 26 125.83 -0.04 -24.60
C ALA A 26 124.69 0.32 -23.64
N LYS A 27 124.94 1.20 -22.66
CA LYS A 27 123.89 1.72 -21.77
C LYS A 27 122.88 2.61 -22.50
N LEU A 28 123.34 3.41 -23.46
CA LEU A 28 122.48 4.28 -24.28
C LEU A 28 121.58 3.44 -25.20
N ASP A 29 122.12 2.41 -25.85
CA ASP A 29 121.35 1.53 -26.73
C ASP A 29 120.30 0.74 -25.95
N ALA A 30 120.65 0.25 -24.75
CA ALA A 30 119.71 -0.41 -23.85
C ALA A 30 118.59 0.54 -23.37
N ALA A 31 118.93 1.79 -23.06
CA ALA A 31 117.95 2.81 -22.67
C ALA A 31 117.05 3.22 -23.86
N SER A 32 117.60 3.34 -25.07
CA SER A 32 116.83 3.66 -26.28
C SER A 32 115.83 2.55 -26.60
N LYS A 33 116.25 1.28 -26.47
CA LYS A 33 115.37 0.14 -26.70
C LYS A 33 114.25 0.05 -25.66
N ALA A 34 114.53 0.38 -24.40
CA ALA A 34 113.50 0.46 -23.35
C ALA A 34 112.48 1.59 -23.58
N VAL A 35 112.89 2.68 -24.24
CA VAL A 35 111.99 3.76 -24.66
C VAL A 35 111.13 3.32 -25.86
N ASP A 36 111.71 2.59 -26.82
CA ASP A 36 110.99 2.09 -27.99
C ASP A 36 109.96 0.99 -27.65
N ASP A 37 110.26 0.14 -26.65
CA ASP A 37 109.36 -0.91 -26.15
C ASP A 37 108.23 -0.33 -25.26
N PHE A 38 108.36 0.90 -24.74
CA PHE A 38 107.31 1.63 -24.03
C PHE A 38 106.30 2.28 -25.01
N LYS A 39 105.64 1.48 -25.84
CA LYS A 39 104.50 1.95 -26.64
C LYS A 39 103.22 1.92 -25.82
N MET A 40 102.73 3.11 -25.50
CA MET A 40 101.51 3.37 -24.75
C MET A 40 100.30 2.63 -25.32
N ALA A 41 99.52 2.00 -24.43
CA ALA A 41 98.16 1.56 -24.73
C ALA A 41 97.37 2.71 -25.38
N ASP A 42 96.57 2.38 -26.40
CA ASP A 42 95.82 3.29 -27.26
C ASP A 42 95.15 4.45 -26.50
N VAL A 43 95.80 5.62 -26.51
CA VAL A 43 95.36 6.86 -25.84
C VAL A 43 93.99 7.30 -26.34
N SER A 44 93.61 6.91 -27.57
CA SER A 44 92.30 7.19 -28.16
C SER A 44 91.16 6.54 -27.38
N ALA A 45 91.36 5.31 -26.86
CA ALA A 45 90.37 4.61 -26.06
C ALA A 45 90.15 5.30 -24.69
N LEU A 46 91.23 5.78 -24.06
CA LEU A 46 91.17 6.53 -22.81
C LEU A 46 90.53 7.91 -22.99
N VAL A 47 90.83 8.61 -24.08
CA VAL A 47 90.20 9.90 -24.42
C VAL A 47 88.70 9.73 -24.68
N ASN A 48 88.30 8.68 -25.40
CA ASN A 48 86.88 8.35 -25.60
C ASN A 48 86.18 7.99 -24.28
N GLN A 49 86.84 7.25 -23.40
CA GLN A 49 86.31 6.94 -22.06
C GLN A 49 86.17 8.19 -21.19
N GLN A 50 87.14 9.11 -21.24
CA GLN A 50 87.09 10.39 -20.54
C GLN A 50 85.95 11.27 -21.07
N ALA A 51 85.78 11.35 -22.39
CA ALA A 51 84.67 12.09 -23.01
C ALA A 51 83.30 11.50 -22.61
N ASN A 52 83.18 10.17 -22.56
CA ASN A 52 81.96 9.50 -22.11
C ASN A 52 81.67 9.75 -20.62
N LEU A 53 82.70 9.67 -19.75
CA LEU A 53 82.56 9.97 -18.32
C LEU A 53 82.20 11.44 -18.07
N GLN A 54 82.75 12.36 -18.86
CA GLN A 54 82.38 13.77 -18.82
C GLN A 54 80.91 13.96 -19.24
N ALA A 55 80.46 13.33 -20.32
CA ALA A 55 79.07 13.37 -20.76
C ALA A 55 78.11 12.81 -19.69
N ILE A 56 78.48 11.72 -19.02
CA ILE A 56 77.73 11.15 -17.90
C ILE A 56 77.68 12.13 -16.72
N THR A 57 78.80 12.78 -16.40
CA THR A 57 78.89 13.74 -15.30
C THR A 57 78.00 14.96 -15.54
N TYR A 58 78.01 15.51 -16.77
CA TYR A 58 77.10 16.59 -17.16
C TYR A 58 75.63 16.15 -17.08
N ARG A 59 75.30 14.95 -17.57
CA ARG A 59 73.93 14.41 -17.49
C ARG A 59 73.49 14.17 -16.03
N HIS A 60 74.40 13.75 -15.16
CA HIS A 60 74.12 13.59 -13.73
C HIS A 60 73.89 14.95 -13.04
N ALA A 61 74.69 15.97 -13.37
CA ALA A 61 74.50 17.33 -12.86
C ALA A 61 73.14 17.91 -13.30
N ASP A 62 72.76 17.70 -14.56
CA ASP A 62 71.46 18.11 -15.12
C ASP A 62 70.29 17.40 -14.42
N LEU A 63 70.34 16.07 -14.32
CA LEU A 63 69.34 15.28 -13.59
C LEU A 63 69.24 15.66 -12.11
N THR A 64 70.37 16.01 -11.47
CA THR A 64 70.38 16.47 -10.07
C THR A 64 69.66 17.82 -9.94
N SER A 65 69.90 18.74 -10.88
CA SER A 65 69.19 20.02 -10.96
C SER A 65 67.69 19.82 -11.16
N ASP A 66 67.31 18.90 -12.06
CA ASP A 66 65.90 18.54 -12.31
C ASP A 66 65.22 17.92 -11.09
N ILE A 67 65.92 17.05 -10.35
CA ILE A 67 65.40 16.47 -9.09
C ILE A 67 65.16 17.58 -8.07
N VAL A 68 66.09 18.53 -7.92
CA VAL A 68 65.92 19.65 -6.99
C VAL A 68 64.73 20.52 -7.41
N ASN A 69 64.60 20.83 -8.70
CA ASN A 69 63.46 21.60 -9.23
C ASN A 69 62.13 20.89 -8.99
N ARG A 70 62.04 19.60 -9.31
CA ARG A 70 60.83 18.78 -9.07
C ARG A 70 60.50 18.65 -7.59
N THR A 71 61.51 18.53 -6.73
CA THR A 71 61.31 18.44 -5.27
C THR A 71 60.74 19.76 -4.72
N ASN A 72 61.27 20.88 -5.19
CA ASN A 72 60.75 22.21 -4.84
C ASN A 72 59.33 22.43 -5.36
N GLU A 73 59.02 21.95 -6.56
CA GLU A 73 57.68 22.02 -7.13
C GLU A 73 56.67 21.17 -6.34
N VAL A 74 57.04 19.94 -5.98
CA VAL A 74 56.22 19.10 -5.09
C VAL A 74 56.00 19.76 -3.73
N ALA A 75 57.03 20.39 -3.16
CA ALA A 75 56.89 21.12 -1.89
C ALA A 75 55.93 22.31 -2.01
N ARG A 76 56.01 23.10 -3.10
CA ARG A 76 55.08 24.20 -3.38
C ARG A 76 53.64 23.71 -3.57
N ILE A 77 53.44 22.65 -4.35
CA ILE A 77 52.11 22.06 -4.59
C ILE A 77 51.52 21.55 -3.27
N LYS A 78 52.31 20.86 -2.43
CA LYS A 78 51.86 20.42 -1.10
C LYS A 78 51.49 21.59 -0.20
N ALA A 79 52.29 22.66 -0.19
CA ALA A 79 51.98 23.85 0.60
C ALA A 79 50.68 24.52 0.12
N ALA A 80 50.51 24.68 -1.19
CA ALA A 80 49.30 25.26 -1.79
C ALA A 80 48.04 24.40 -1.55
N ALA A 81 48.17 23.07 -1.66
CA ALA A 81 47.08 22.14 -1.35
C ALA A 81 46.70 22.19 0.13
N ASN A 82 47.67 22.30 1.04
CA ASN A 82 47.41 22.37 2.47
C ASN A 82 46.64 23.65 2.84
N VAL A 83 47.00 24.80 2.24
CA VAL A 83 46.25 26.06 2.43
C VAL A 83 44.79 25.88 2.02
N LYS A 84 44.53 25.29 0.85
CA LYS A 84 43.17 25.03 0.34
C LYS A 84 42.37 24.03 1.19
N LEU A 85 43.05 23.06 1.80
CA LEU A 85 42.43 22.09 2.71
C LEU A 85 42.09 22.69 4.08
N THR A 86 42.84 23.70 4.53
CA THR A 86 42.61 24.38 5.82
C THR A 86 41.69 25.59 5.74
N GLU A 87 41.41 26.10 4.54
CA GLU A 87 40.43 27.16 4.34
C GLU A 87 39.04 26.68 4.78
N PRO A 88 38.32 27.42 5.65
CA PRO A 88 36.94 27.08 6.03
C PRO A 88 36.08 27.02 4.77
N ASN A 89 35.35 25.92 4.58
CA ASN A 89 34.49 25.79 3.41
C ASN A 89 33.38 26.85 3.47
N PRO A 90 33.28 27.75 2.47
CA PRO A 90 32.31 28.86 2.47
C PRO A 90 30.85 28.40 2.60
N TRP A 91 30.56 27.15 2.23
CA TRP A 91 29.22 26.57 2.24
C TRP A 91 28.88 25.82 3.53
N ASP A 92 29.81 25.66 4.47
CA ASP A 92 29.56 24.88 5.70
C ASP A 92 28.39 25.43 6.50
N HIS A 93 28.24 26.75 6.58
CA HIS A 93 27.08 27.38 7.23
C HIS A 93 25.75 27.03 6.54
N ALA A 94 25.74 27.03 5.20
CA ALA A 94 24.54 26.69 4.43
C ALA A 94 24.20 25.20 4.56
N VAL A 95 25.20 24.32 4.50
CA VAL A 95 25.06 22.88 4.67
C VAL A 95 24.56 22.56 6.08
N ASN A 96 25.17 23.15 7.11
CA ASN A 96 24.77 22.94 8.49
C ASN A 96 23.35 23.47 8.76
N GLY A 97 23.02 24.66 8.25
CA GLY A 97 21.65 25.20 8.34
C GLY A 97 20.61 24.27 7.72
N LYS A 98 20.89 23.76 6.51
CA LYS A 98 20.01 22.77 5.85
C LYS A 98 19.94 21.46 6.63
N ARG A 99 21.04 21.01 7.23
CA ARG A 99 21.08 19.80 8.07
C ARG A 99 20.18 19.93 9.30
N THR A 100 20.20 21.10 9.94
CA THR A 100 19.33 21.41 11.07
C THR A 100 17.86 21.48 10.64
N GLU A 101 17.55 22.08 9.49
CA GLU A 101 16.18 22.08 8.95
C GLU A 101 15.66 20.66 8.67
N VAL A 102 16.51 19.79 8.09
CA VAL A 102 16.17 18.38 7.85
C VAL A 102 15.89 17.66 9.17
N MET A 103 16.74 17.82 10.19
CA MET A 103 16.51 17.22 11.50
C MET A 103 15.19 17.70 12.12
N ARG A 104 14.93 19.02 12.10
CA ARG A 104 13.70 19.59 12.64
C ARG A 104 12.45 19.06 11.93
N ASN A 105 12.49 18.97 10.60
CA ASN A 105 11.37 18.44 9.82
C ASN A 105 11.19 16.93 10.05
N ALA A 106 12.28 16.18 10.22
CA ALA A 106 12.24 14.76 10.57
C ALA A 106 11.58 14.55 11.95
N ASP A 107 11.95 15.36 12.95
CA ASP A 107 11.34 15.31 14.28
C ASP A 107 9.84 15.65 14.22
N GLN A 108 9.46 16.67 13.44
CA GLN A 108 8.05 17.02 13.23
C GLN A 108 7.26 15.89 12.55
N LEU A 109 7.86 15.21 11.57
CA LEU A 109 7.25 14.06 10.91
C LEU A 109 6.97 12.92 11.91
N LEU A 110 7.94 12.66 12.80
CA LEU A 110 7.84 11.63 13.83
C LEU A 110 6.68 11.88 14.82
N VAL A 111 6.31 13.14 15.05
CA VAL A 111 5.17 13.53 15.88
C VAL A 111 3.84 13.43 15.13
N VAL A 112 3.79 13.87 13.87
CA VAL A 112 2.53 13.97 13.10
C VAL A 112 2.12 12.65 12.46
N GLU A 113 3.07 11.83 12.00
CA GLU A 113 2.80 10.59 11.28
C GLU A 113 1.94 9.58 12.09
N PRO A 114 2.17 9.36 13.40
CA PRO A 114 1.29 8.50 14.20
C PRO A 114 -0.15 9.02 14.26
N GLY A 115 -0.33 10.35 14.38
CA GLY A 115 -1.64 10.99 14.44
C GLY A 115 -2.42 10.82 13.13
N VAL A 116 -1.74 10.99 11.99
CA VAL A 116 -2.34 10.76 10.66
C VAL A 116 -2.71 9.29 10.47
N LYS A 117 -1.84 8.36 10.86
CA LYS A 117 -2.15 6.91 10.78
C LYS A 117 -3.35 6.53 11.65
N ALA A 118 -3.44 7.06 12.86
CA ALA A 118 -4.58 6.82 13.76
C ALA A 118 -5.88 7.41 13.19
N ALA A 119 -5.83 8.63 12.66
CA ALA A 119 -6.99 9.27 12.03
C ALA A 119 -7.45 8.51 10.77
N GLN A 120 -6.50 8.03 9.96
CA GLN A 120 -6.80 7.22 8.78
C GLN A 120 -7.46 5.90 9.16
N ALA A 121 -6.95 5.19 10.17
CA ALA A 121 -7.56 3.96 10.66
C ALA A 121 -8.99 4.20 11.17
N GLY A 122 -9.24 5.33 11.85
CA GLY A 122 -10.58 5.74 12.28
C GLY A 122 -11.50 6.06 11.10
N TYR A 123 -10.99 6.75 10.08
CA TYR A 123 -11.73 7.06 8.87
C TYR A 123 -12.13 5.80 8.09
N ASP A 124 -11.22 4.85 7.95
CA ASP A 124 -11.45 3.58 7.26
C ASP A 124 -12.52 2.75 7.99
N LEU A 125 -12.42 2.65 9.33
CA LEU A 125 -13.42 1.99 10.16
C LEU A 125 -14.82 2.61 10.00
N LEU A 126 -14.92 3.94 10.03
CA LEU A 126 -16.19 4.65 9.85
C LEU A 126 -16.74 4.47 8.43
N THR A 127 -15.87 4.49 7.43
CA THR A 127 -16.24 4.25 6.03
C THR A 127 -16.81 2.86 5.85
N ASP A 128 -16.23 1.85 6.48
CA ASP A 128 -16.74 0.48 6.45
C ASP A 128 -18.03 0.34 7.26
N ALA A 129 -18.15 1.01 8.41
CA ALA A 129 -19.41 1.06 9.15
C ALA A 129 -20.55 1.66 8.31
N VAL A 130 -20.30 2.71 7.54
CA VAL A 130 -21.29 3.30 6.61
C VAL A 130 -21.74 2.29 5.56
N LYS A 131 -20.82 1.47 5.02
CA LYS A 131 -21.18 0.40 4.07
C LYS A 131 -22.02 -0.68 4.75
N VAL A 132 -21.62 -1.12 5.95
CA VAL A 132 -22.29 -2.18 6.72
C VAL A 132 -23.70 -1.75 7.15
N PHE A 133 -23.90 -0.51 7.58
CA PHE A 133 -25.23 0.02 7.93
C PHE A 133 -25.99 0.61 6.74
N GLY A 134 -25.39 0.58 5.54
CA GLY A 134 -26.02 0.99 4.30
C GLY A 134 -27.10 0.02 3.79
N PRO A 135 -27.79 0.36 2.70
CA PRO A 135 -28.89 -0.45 2.16
C PRO A 135 -28.52 -1.90 1.83
N ALA A 136 -27.31 -2.13 1.30
CA ALA A 136 -26.80 -3.44 0.88
C ALA A 136 -26.07 -4.22 2.01
N GLY A 137 -25.97 -3.64 3.20
CA GLY A 137 -25.30 -4.28 4.34
C GLY A 137 -26.28 -5.05 5.23
N VAL A 138 -26.29 -4.73 6.52
CA VAL A 138 -27.13 -5.39 7.54
C VAL A 138 -28.61 -5.35 7.18
N ARG A 139 -29.07 -4.25 6.56
CA ARG A 139 -30.48 -4.13 6.16
C ARG A 139 -30.89 -5.21 5.15
N ALA A 140 -30.10 -5.42 4.10
CA ALA A 140 -30.36 -6.46 3.11
C ALA A 140 -30.34 -7.84 3.77
N HIS A 141 -29.33 -8.12 4.58
CA HIS A 141 -29.21 -9.39 5.30
C HIS A 141 -30.40 -9.69 6.22
N VAL A 142 -30.90 -8.69 6.95
CA VAL A 142 -32.10 -8.83 7.79
C VAL A 142 -33.33 -9.13 6.94
N LEU A 143 -33.48 -8.47 5.80
CA LEU A 143 -34.59 -8.70 4.87
C LEU A 143 -34.53 -10.11 4.27
N ASP A 144 -33.36 -10.58 3.86
CA ASP A 144 -33.16 -11.96 3.36
C ASP A 144 -33.53 -13.00 4.43
N THR A 145 -33.21 -12.72 5.70
CA THR A 145 -33.50 -13.63 6.82
C THR A 145 -35.01 -13.71 7.11
N VAL A 146 -35.77 -12.61 6.97
CA VAL A 146 -37.22 -12.60 7.24
C VAL A 146 -38.07 -12.99 6.04
N THR A 147 -37.52 -12.90 4.83
CA THR A 147 -38.26 -13.15 3.58
C THR A 147 -38.88 -14.55 3.51
N PRO A 148 -38.18 -15.65 3.88
CA PRO A 148 -38.78 -16.98 3.91
C PRO A 148 -40.00 -17.07 4.84
N TYR A 149 -39.91 -16.48 6.04
CA TYR A 149 -41.01 -16.44 7.00
C TYR A 149 -42.21 -15.67 6.47
N LEU A 150 -41.98 -14.48 5.88
CA LEU A 150 -43.06 -13.69 5.27
C LEU A 150 -43.72 -14.44 4.11
N ASN A 151 -42.95 -15.14 3.28
CA ASN A 151 -43.47 -15.97 2.19
C ASN A 151 -44.33 -17.12 2.70
N GLU A 152 -43.88 -17.83 3.73
CA GLU A 152 -44.63 -18.92 4.35
C GLU A 152 -45.97 -18.43 4.93
N ARG A 153 -45.95 -17.38 5.77
CA ARG A 153 -47.17 -16.84 6.40
C ARG A 153 -48.12 -16.24 5.36
N THR A 154 -47.60 -15.54 4.35
CA THR A 154 -48.43 -14.96 3.28
C THR A 154 -49.11 -16.05 2.47
N ARG A 155 -48.40 -17.16 2.18
CA ARG A 155 -48.97 -18.32 1.47
C ARG A 155 -50.07 -19.00 2.28
N ASP A 156 -49.88 -19.19 3.59
CA ASP A 156 -50.90 -19.75 4.49
C ASP A 156 -52.19 -18.90 4.46
N TYR A 157 -52.07 -17.57 4.60
CA TYR A 157 -53.22 -16.67 4.54
C TYR A 157 -53.88 -16.60 3.17
N LEU A 158 -53.12 -16.59 2.07
CA LEU A 158 -53.70 -16.59 0.72
C LEU A 158 -54.34 -17.94 0.36
N GLY A 159 -53.79 -19.05 0.85
CA GLY A 159 -54.42 -20.36 0.75
C GLY A 159 -55.80 -20.36 1.38
N ALA A 160 -55.94 -19.73 2.54
CA ALA A 160 -57.24 -19.57 3.21
C ALA A 160 -58.15 -18.53 2.52
N LEU A 161 -57.65 -17.36 2.09
CA LEU A 161 -58.51 -16.25 1.64
C LEU A 161 -58.88 -16.31 0.14
N ALA A 162 -58.05 -16.96 -0.68
CA ALA A 162 -58.15 -16.91 -2.14
C ALA A 162 -58.20 -18.30 -2.81
N ASP A 163 -58.44 -19.37 -2.03
CA ASP A 163 -58.43 -20.76 -2.49
C ASP A 163 -57.15 -21.13 -3.27
N GLY A 164 -56.02 -20.51 -2.92
CA GLY A 164 -54.74 -20.72 -3.58
C GLY A 164 -54.60 -20.16 -5.00
N ASN A 165 -55.58 -19.41 -5.53
CA ASN A 165 -55.49 -18.83 -6.88
C ASN A 165 -54.59 -17.58 -6.96
N ILE A 166 -54.31 -16.96 -5.81
CA ILE A 166 -53.47 -15.78 -5.70
C ILE A 166 -52.20 -16.17 -4.97
N HIS A 167 -51.05 -15.84 -5.57
CA HIS A 167 -49.74 -16.06 -4.98
C HIS A 167 -49.05 -14.72 -4.79
N ALA A 168 -48.57 -14.44 -3.57
CA ALA A 168 -47.76 -13.26 -3.29
C ALA A 168 -46.42 -13.70 -2.71
N THR A 169 -45.34 -13.30 -3.39
CA THR A 169 -43.96 -13.66 -3.06
C THR A 169 -43.15 -12.41 -2.75
N TRP A 170 -42.64 -12.34 -1.53
CA TRP A 170 -41.65 -11.38 -1.08
C TRP A 170 -40.29 -11.74 -1.68
N SER A 171 -39.63 -10.76 -2.28
CA SER A 171 -38.28 -10.89 -2.83
C SER A 171 -37.44 -9.68 -2.44
N THR A 172 -36.14 -9.91 -2.22
CA THR A 172 -35.14 -8.87 -1.98
C THR A 172 -34.49 -8.39 -3.28
N LEU A 173 -34.81 -9.04 -4.40
CA LEU A 173 -34.31 -8.74 -5.74
C LEU A 173 -35.46 -8.34 -6.66
N SER A 174 -35.24 -7.29 -7.45
CA SER A 174 -36.14 -6.86 -8.51
C SER A 174 -35.37 -6.81 -9.83
N LYS A 175 -35.99 -7.31 -10.90
CA LYS A 175 -35.46 -7.12 -12.26
C LYS A 175 -35.73 -5.69 -12.73
N THR A 176 -34.72 -5.05 -13.32
CA THR A 176 -34.89 -3.77 -14.02
C THR A 176 -35.45 -4.00 -15.43
N ALA A 177 -35.89 -2.93 -16.10
CA ALA A 177 -36.34 -3.00 -17.50
C ALA A 177 -35.25 -3.52 -18.46
N LYS A 178 -33.97 -3.45 -18.06
CA LYS A 178 -32.82 -3.98 -18.81
C LYS A 178 -32.48 -5.43 -18.45
N GLY A 179 -33.22 -6.05 -17.54
CA GLY A 179 -32.98 -7.42 -17.07
C GLY A 179 -31.94 -7.55 -15.95
N GLU A 180 -31.30 -6.45 -15.53
CA GLU A 180 -30.35 -6.45 -14.43
C GLU A 180 -31.07 -6.65 -13.09
N LEU A 181 -30.50 -7.48 -12.20
CA LEU A 181 -31.01 -7.65 -10.85
C LEU A 181 -30.54 -6.50 -9.97
N LYS A 182 -31.49 -5.84 -9.30
CA LYS A 182 -31.22 -4.80 -8.33
C LYS A 182 -31.76 -5.22 -6.96
N GLU A 183 -31.00 -4.98 -5.91
CA GLU A 183 -31.48 -5.12 -4.54
C GLU A 183 -32.62 -4.14 -4.28
N LYS A 184 -33.81 -4.70 -4.09
CA LYS A 184 -35.04 -3.98 -3.78
C LYS A 184 -36.04 -4.97 -3.18
N PHE A 185 -36.41 -4.71 -1.93
CA PHE A 185 -37.49 -5.44 -1.28
C PHE A 185 -38.83 -5.12 -1.96
N ASN A 186 -39.46 -6.15 -2.54
CA ASN A 186 -40.71 -6.04 -3.27
C ASN A 186 -41.62 -7.25 -2.97
N ILE A 187 -42.86 -7.16 -3.44
CA ILE A 187 -43.84 -8.24 -3.39
C ILE A 187 -44.32 -8.45 -4.83
N GLU A 188 -44.08 -9.63 -5.37
CA GLU A 188 -44.61 -10.05 -6.66
C GLU A 188 -45.91 -10.80 -6.43
N VAL A 189 -46.99 -10.34 -7.06
CA VAL A 189 -48.32 -10.94 -6.92
C VAL A 189 -48.77 -11.43 -8.28
N VAL A 190 -49.08 -12.72 -8.36
CA VAL A 190 -49.58 -13.39 -9.56
C VAL A 190 -50.91 -14.08 -9.25
N ASN A 191 -51.75 -14.17 -10.26
CA ASN A 191 -53.03 -14.87 -10.19
C ASN A 191 -53.08 -15.91 -11.32
N ASP A 192 -53.40 -17.15 -10.98
CA ASP A 192 -53.47 -18.27 -11.91
C ASP A 192 -54.48 -18.04 -13.06
N LYS A 193 -55.41 -17.08 -12.87
CA LYS A 193 -56.43 -16.68 -13.86
C LYS A 193 -55.99 -15.55 -14.80
N GLY A 194 -54.72 -15.13 -14.78
CA GLY A 194 -54.12 -14.29 -15.82
C GLY A 194 -53.73 -12.86 -15.43
N ALA A 195 -53.62 -12.54 -14.13
CA ALA A 195 -53.05 -11.27 -13.69
C ALA A 195 -51.61 -11.47 -13.21
N ASP A 196 -50.63 -11.12 -14.05
CA ASP A 196 -49.19 -11.25 -13.75
C ASP A 196 -48.63 -10.10 -12.89
N SER A 197 -49.49 -9.16 -12.49
CA SER A 197 -49.10 -8.05 -11.61
C SER A 197 -50.23 -7.61 -10.72
N PHE A 198 -49.86 -7.08 -9.55
CA PHE A 198 -50.82 -6.51 -8.59
C PHE A 198 -51.73 -5.44 -9.23
N ALA A 199 -51.24 -4.68 -10.21
CA ALA A 199 -52.03 -3.65 -10.88
C ALA A 199 -53.18 -4.23 -11.73
N GLY A 200 -52.96 -5.40 -12.35
CA GLY A 200 -53.94 -6.07 -13.22
C GLY A 200 -55.03 -6.84 -12.48
N MET A 201 -54.89 -7.03 -11.16
CA MET A 201 -55.86 -7.79 -10.36
C MET A 201 -57.17 -7.04 -10.12
N SER A 202 -58.24 -7.79 -9.83
CA SER A 202 -59.54 -7.22 -9.46
C SER A 202 -59.47 -6.50 -8.10
N GLY A 203 -60.44 -5.63 -7.81
CA GLY A 203 -60.48 -4.89 -6.54
C GLY A 203 -60.57 -5.80 -5.30
N GLY A 204 -61.31 -6.91 -5.40
CA GLY A 204 -61.40 -7.91 -4.32
C GLY A 204 -60.09 -8.68 -4.14
N GLU A 205 -59.47 -9.11 -5.24
CA GLU A 205 -58.19 -9.83 -5.22
C GLU A 205 -57.05 -8.98 -4.62
N LYS A 206 -56.98 -7.71 -5.02
CA LYS A 206 -56.02 -6.74 -4.45
C LYS A 206 -56.18 -6.64 -2.93
N ARG A 207 -57.42 -6.66 -2.44
CA ARG A 207 -57.70 -6.56 -1.00
C ARG A 207 -57.37 -7.85 -0.26
N LYS A 208 -57.69 -9.02 -0.81
CA LYS A 208 -57.25 -10.33 -0.28
C LYS A 208 -55.72 -10.41 -0.15
N ALA A 209 -54.99 -10.00 -1.18
CA ALA A 209 -53.52 -9.94 -1.17
C ALA A 209 -52.97 -8.95 -0.12
N ARG A 210 -53.56 -7.75 0.00
CA ARG A 210 -53.20 -6.77 1.04
C ARG A 210 -53.48 -7.30 2.45
N LEU A 211 -54.60 -7.97 2.66
CA LEU A 211 -54.95 -8.53 3.97
C LEU A 211 -53.96 -9.62 4.36
N ALA A 212 -53.72 -10.59 3.47
CA ALA A 212 -52.76 -11.67 3.72
C ALA A 212 -51.34 -11.15 4.02
N THR A 213 -50.84 -10.21 3.21
CA THR A 213 -49.52 -9.60 3.44
C THR A 213 -49.46 -8.80 4.75
N SER A 214 -50.54 -8.11 5.12
CA SER A 214 -50.62 -7.37 6.39
C SER A 214 -50.62 -8.32 7.60
N LEU A 215 -51.38 -9.42 7.54
CA LEU A 215 -51.40 -10.44 8.59
C LEU A 215 -50.02 -11.11 8.75
N ALA A 216 -49.32 -11.38 7.64
CA ALA A 216 -47.96 -11.92 7.66
C ALA A 216 -46.96 -10.96 8.31
N LEU A 217 -47.03 -9.66 8.00
CA LEU A 217 -46.20 -8.64 8.66
C LEU A 217 -46.49 -8.55 10.16
N GLN A 218 -47.76 -8.59 10.57
CA GLN A 218 -48.13 -8.60 11.98
C GLN A 218 -47.64 -9.85 12.72
N ASP A 219 -47.53 -10.99 12.04
CA ASP A 219 -46.92 -12.20 12.60
C ASP A 219 -45.42 -12.07 12.76
N LEU A 220 -44.75 -11.43 11.81
CA LEU A 220 -43.33 -11.15 11.92
C LEU A 220 -43.04 -10.20 13.10
N VAL A 221 -43.85 -9.16 13.27
CA VAL A 221 -43.71 -8.22 14.39
C VAL A 221 -43.95 -8.94 15.72
N ALA A 222 -45.00 -9.75 15.82
CA ALA A 222 -45.31 -10.45 17.06
C ALA A 222 -44.30 -11.55 17.41
N SER A 223 -43.75 -12.28 16.43
CA SER A 223 -42.73 -13.30 16.67
C SER A 223 -41.40 -12.71 17.17
N ARG A 224 -41.15 -11.42 16.91
CA ARG A 224 -39.95 -10.69 17.38
C ARG A 224 -40.20 -9.85 18.63
N ALA A 225 -41.45 -9.70 19.05
CA ALA A 225 -41.78 -8.90 20.22
C ALA A 225 -41.35 -9.64 21.49
N THR A 226 -40.55 -8.98 22.34
CA THR A 226 -40.12 -9.55 23.64
C THR A 226 -41.29 -9.75 24.61
N LYS A 227 -42.37 -8.97 24.43
CA LYS A 227 -43.63 -9.12 25.16
C LYS A 227 -44.74 -9.46 24.16
N PRO A 228 -45.55 -10.50 24.42
CA PRO A 228 -46.62 -10.87 23.51
C PRO A 228 -47.67 -9.76 23.45
N ILE A 229 -48.12 -9.41 22.24
CA ILE A 229 -49.20 -8.45 22.02
C ILE A 229 -50.51 -9.25 22.10
N GLY A 230 -51.23 -9.06 23.20
CA GLY A 230 -52.47 -9.78 23.55
C GLY A 230 -53.74 -9.29 22.83
N LEU A 231 -53.59 -8.40 21.86
CA LEU A 231 -54.68 -7.65 21.24
C LEU A 231 -54.45 -7.52 19.74
N TRP A 232 -55.48 -7.84 18.96
CA TRP A 232 -55.55 -7.62 17.53
C TRP A 232 -56.82 -6.86 17.19
N ILE A 233 -56.72 -5.86 16.31
CA ILE A 233 -57.86 -5.05 15.88
C ILE A 233 -57.90 -5.00 14.36
N GLY A 234 -59.07 -5.28 13.79
CA GLY A 234 -59.33 -5.14 12.35
C GLY A 234 -60.53 -4.23 12.14
N ASP A 235 -60.32 -3.14 11.39
CA ASP A 235 -61.36 -2.17 11.04
C ASP A 235 -61.82 -2.39 9.60
N GLU A 236 -63.12 -2.64 9.42
CA GLU A 236 -63.80 -2.89 8.13
C GLU A 236 -63.12 -3.93 7.23
N ILE A 237 -62.47 -4.93 7.84
CA ILE A 237 -61.69 -5.95 7.14
C ILE A 237 -62.55 -6.88 6.26
N ASP A 238 -63.85 -6.92 6.53
CA ASP A 238 -64.87 -7.75 5.88
C ASP A 238 -65.47 -7.11 4.64
N HIS A 239 -65.45 -5.78 4.53
CA HIS A 239 -66.06 -5.03 3.41
C HIS A 239 -65.47 -5.36 2.03
N ALA A 240 -64.35 -6.07 2.00
CA ALA A 240 -63.61 -6.43 0.81
C ALA A 240 -63.81 -7.88 0.34
N LEU A 241 -64.55 -8.68 1.10
CA LEU A 241 -64.65 -10.12 0.93
C LEU A 241 -66.07 -10.52 0.52
N ASP A 242 -66.13 -11.54 -0.32
CA ASP A 242 -67.35 -12.32 -0.57
C ASP A 242 -67.72 -13.14 0.68
N ASP A 243 -68.97 -13.59 0.81
CA ASP A 243 -69.44 -14.35 1.98
C ASP A 243 -68.53 -15.55 2.31
N ALA A 244 -68.08 -16.27 1.27
CA ALA A 244 -67.14 -17.39 1.41
C ALA A 244 -65.73 -16.92 1.82
N GLY A 245 -65.29 -15.73 1.41
CA GLY A 245 -64.03 -15.13 1.85
C GLY A 245 -64.11 -14.65 3.30
N LEU A 246 -65.25 -14.12 3.71
CA LEU A 246 -65.54 -13.67 5.07
C LEU A 246 -65.53 -14.85 6.06
N GLU A 247 -66.22 -15.95 5.74
CA GLU A 247 -66.22 -17.15 6.56
C GLU A 247 -64.79 -17.69 6.79
N ARG A 248 -63.99 -17.74 5.73
CA ARG A 248 -62.58 -18.17 5.82
C ARG A 248 -61.72 -17.19 6.61
N LEU A 249 -61.96 -15.88 6.48
CA LEU A 249 -61.30 -14.87 7.30
C LEU A 249 -61.64 -15.07 8.78
N MET A 250 -62.90 -15.33 9.12
CA MET A 250 -63.31 -15.58 10.50
C MET A 250 -62.58 -16.79 11.10
N GLY A 251 -62.46 -17.88 10.34
CA GLY A 251 -61.65 -19.04 10.77
C GLY A 251 -60.16 -18.72 10.97
N VAL A 252 -59.58 -17.78 10.19
CA VAL A 252 -58.21 -17.29 10.41
C VAL A 252 -58.11 -16.46 11.69
N LEU A 253 -59.10 -15.58 11.93
CA LEU A 253 -59.14 -14.71 13.10
C LEU A 253 -59.36 -15.48 14.40
N GLU A 254 -60.18 -16.54 14.36
CA GLU A 254 -60.39 -17.43 15.51
C GLU A 254 -59.10 -18.15 15.90
N ARG A 255 -58.32 -18.65 14.92
CA ARG A 255 -56.97 -19.20 15.17
C ARG A 255 -56.08 -18.16 15.83
N LYS A 256 -56.10 -16.91 15.33
CA LYS A 256 -55.34 -15.81 15.94
C LYS A 256 -55.79 -15.48 17.35
N ALA A 257 -57.08 -15.51 17.65
CA ALA A 257 -57.60 -15.28 19.00
C ALA A 257 -57.07 -16.35 19.97
N ARG A 258 -57.04 -17.61 19.54
CA ARG A 258 -56.47 -18.70 20.35
C ARG A 258 -54.98 -18.48 20.67
N ASP A 259 -54.22 -17.97 19.70
CA ASP A 259 -52.78 -17.76 19.84
C ASP A 259 -52.42 -16.46 20.57
N ARG A 260 -53.27 -15.42 20.47
CA ARG A 260 -52.94 -14.04 20.88
C ARG A 260 -53.88 -13.44 21.91
N GLY A 261 -54.93 -14.12 22.32
CA GLY A 261 -55.93 -13.56 23.23
C GLY A 261 -57.03 -12.82 22.48
N THR A 262 -57.12 -11.51 22.62
CA THR A 262 -58.31 -10.75 22.17
C THR A 262 -58.19 -10.31 20.71
N VAL A 263 -59.21 -10.64 19.92
CA VAL A 263 -59.40 -10.18 18.53
C VAL A 263 -60.66 -9.32 18.49
N LEU A 264 -60.51 -8.06 18.09
CA LEU A 264 -61.61 -7.12 17.91
C LEU A 264 -61.80 -6.85 16.42
N VAL A 265 -63.00 -7.08 15.92
CA VAL A 265 -63.40 -6.75 14.55
C VAL A 265 -64.42 -5.64 14.59
N ILE A 266 -64.19 -4.57 13.83
CA ILE A 266 -65.11 -3.45 13.68
C ILE A 266 -65.70 -3.55 12.28
N SER A 267 -67.02 -3.60 12.18
CA SER A 267 -67.73 -3.67 10.90
C SER A 267 -69.11 -3.02 10.98
N HIS A 268 -69.61 -2.59 9.82
CA HIS A 268 -71.00 -2.19 9.61
C HIS A 268 -71.91 -3.37 9.26
N ASN A 269 -71.35 -4.53 8.91
CA ASN A 269 -72.09 -5.75 8.60
C ASN A 269 -72.42 -6.54 9.86
N ALA A 270 -73.51 -7.31 9.80
CA ALA A 270 -73.90 -8.23 10.86
C ALA A 270 -72.93 -9.43 10.88
N LEU A 271 -72.00 -9.44 11.83
CA LEU A 271 -71.03 -10.52 12.03
C LEU A 271 -71.40 -11.45 13.21
N ASP A 272 -72.65 -11.39 13.65
CA ASP A 272 -73.13 -11.97 14.91
C ASP A 272 -72.93 -13.49 14.99
N GLN A 273 -72.87 -14.17 13.84
CA GLN A 273 -72.71 -15.62 13.77
C GLN A 273 -71.27 -16.09 14.01
N TRP A 274 -70.28 -15.20 13.90
CA TRP A 274 -68.86 -15.54 14.00
C TRP A 274 -68.16 -14.94 15.23
N CYS A 275 -68.82 -14.04 15.94
CA CYS A 275 -68.27 -13.36 17.11
C CYS A 275 -68.88 -13.91 18.40
N SER A 276 -68.03 -14.19 19.40
CA SER A 276 -68.49 -14.64 20.72
C SER A 276 -69.16 -13.53 21.53
N GLU A 277 -68.68 -12.30 21.37
CA GLU A 277 -69.15 -11.11 22.07
C GLU A 277 -69.37 -9.98 21.06
N ILE A 278 -70.44 -9.21 21.22
CA ILE A 278 -70.86 -8.20 20.25
C ILE A 278 -71.10 -6.87 20.96
N ILE A 279 -70.47 -5.82 20.44
CA ILE A 279 -70.67 -4.44 20.88
C ILE A 279 -71.33 -3.67 19.74
N THR A 280 -72.57 -3.24 19.95
CA THR A 280 -73.34 -2.50 18.95
C THR A 280 -73.27 -1.00 19.25
N VAL A 281 -72.78 -0.22 18.28
CA VAL A 281 -72.73 1.24 18.33
C VAL A 281 -73.82 1.83 17.45
N THR A 282 -74.69 2.66 18.02
CA THR A 282 -75.78 3.34 17.30
C THR A 282 -75.63 4.85 17.40
N LYS A 283 -75.79 5.57 16.29
CA LYS A 283 -75.73 7.04 16.24
C LYS A 283 -77.13 7.62 16.10
N ASN A 284 -77.63 8.29 17.14
CA ASN A 284 -78.94 8.95 17.14
C ASN A 284 -78.80 10.42 17.52
N GLY A 285 -79.30 11.34 16.68
CA GLY A 285 -79.30 12.78 16.97
C GLY A 285 -77.92 13.38 17.22
N GLY A 286 -76.88 12.88 16.54
CA GLY A 286 -75.50 13.34 16.73
C GLY A 286 -74.76 12.76 17.95
N LYS A 287 -75.42 11.92 18.77
CA LYS A 287 -74.80 11.19 19.89
C LYS A 287 -74.64 9.72 19.53
N ALA A 288 -73.50 9.14 19.92
CA ALA A 288 -73.25 7.71 19.82
C ALA A 288 -73.64 7.03 21.15
N SER A 289 -74.38 5.93 21.07
CA SER A 289 -74.70 5.04 22.19
C SER A 289 -74.15 3.65 21.93
N VAL A 290 -73.61 3.01 22.96
CA VAL A 290 -73.00 1.67 22.90
C VAL A 290 -73.85 0.70 23.71
N THR A 291 -74.13 -0.48 23.16
CA THR A 291 -74.93 -1.55 23.78
C THR A 291 -74.29 -2.92 23.48
N GLY A 292 -74.69 -3.98 24.20
CA GLY A 292 -74.17 -5.34 23.99
C GLY A 292 -73.23 -5.81 25.10
N ALA A 293 -72.16 -6.52 24.73
CA ALA A 293 -71.14 -7.12 25.59
C ALA A 293 -70.21 -6.09 26.26
N VAL A 294 -70.78 -5.13 26.99
CA VAL A 294 -70.06 -4.12 27.78
C VAL A 294 -69.84 -4.56 29.23
N ALA A 295 -70.31 -5.76 29.61
CA ALA A 295 -70.31 -6.26 30.97
C ALA A 295 -69.54 -7.58 31.09
N HIS A 296 -68.23 -7.55 30.87
CA HIS A 296 -67.30 -8.44 31.57
C HIS A 296 -66.34 -7.55 32.34
N GLY A 297 -66.32 -7.74 33.67
CA GLY A 297 -65.60 -6.90 34.61
C GLY A 297 -64.12 -6.75 34.25
N ILE A 298 -63.66 -5.51 34.40
CA ILE A 298 -62.24 -5.11 34.43
C ILE A 298 -61.52 -5.92 35.52
#